data_AF-A0A967H1Z0-F1
#
_entry.id   AF-A0A967H1Z0-F1
#
_cell.length_a   1.000
_cell.length_b   1.000
_cell.length_c   1.000
_cell.angle_alpha   90.00
_cell.angle_beta   90.00
_cell.angle_gamma   90.00
#
_symmetry.space_group_name_H-M   'P 1'
#
loop_
_entity.id
_entity.type
_entity.pdbx_description
1 polymer ?
#
loop_
_entity_poly.entity_id
_entity_poly.type
_entity_poly.pdbx_seq_one_letter_code
_entity_poly.pdbx_strand_id
1 'polypeptide(L)'
;EATEPVNTLTIPRPDDPERFFVVEEFNPPPVSVFSDDFESGQGGWTTGSDGAAGTAWDLGSPAAVGPSAAHSPANCFGTNLAADYEIDAEVWLRSPEIDLTEAAAATLQYAQFRDIEEGFDLGRVAVLDAGDHS
;
A
#
# COMPACT_ATOMS: atom_id res chain seq x y z
N GLU A 1 13.92 16.90 22.04
CA GLU A 1 12.63 17.61 22.04
C GLU A 1 12.31 17.95 20.59
N ALA A 2 11.26 17.34 20.04
CA ALA A 2 10.79 17.71 18.70
C ALA A 2 9.96 18.97 18.85
N THR A 3 10.41 20.08 18.26
CA THR A 3 9.61 21.30 18.18
C THR A 3 8.45 21.03 17.24
N GLU A 4 7.21 21.18 17.70
CA GLU A 4 6.03 21.08 16.83
C GLU A 4 6.18 22.03 15.63
N PRO A 5 5.73 21.63 14.43
CA PRO A 5 5.79 22.51 13.27
C PRO A 5 4.92 23.75 13.51
N VAL A 6 5.56 24.89 13.78
CA VAL A 6 4.86 26.16 13.95
C VAL A 6 4.52 26.73 12.58
N ASN A 7 3.24 26.67 12.20
CA ASN A 7 2.72 27.28 10.98
C ASN A 7 2.39 28.77 11.21
N THR A 8 3.42 29.63 11.20
CA THR A 8 3.24 31.09 11.39
C THR A 8 3.04 31.81 10.06
N LEU A 9 1.93 32.56 9.94
CA LEU A 9 1.72 33.52 8.85
C LEU A 9 1.74 34.96 9.41
N THR A 10 2.69 35.77 8.95
CA THR A 10 2.74 37.20 9.29
C THR A 10 2.00 38.00 8.24
N ILE A 11 0.93 38.69 8.64
CA ILE A 11 0.16 39.56 7.75
C ILE A 11 0.48 41.02 8.10
N PRO A 12 1.03 41.82 7.17
CA PRO A 12 1.32 43.22 7.43
C PRO A 12 0.01 43.99 7.69
N ARG A 13 0.05 44.92 8.64
CA ARG A 13 -1.10 45.78 8.95
C ARG A 13 -1.41 46.66 7.73
N PRO A 14 -2.62 46.59 7.15
CA PRO A 14 -3.04 47.49 6.08
C PRO A 14 -3.54 48.83 6.63
N ASP A 15 -3.62 49.85 5.76
CA ASP A 15 -4.01 51.23 6.13
C ASP A 15 -5.52 51.43 6.39
N ASP A 16 -6.36 50.42 6.18
CA ASP A 16 -7.82 50.48 6.35
C ASP A 16 -8.24 50.39 7.84
N PRO A 17 -9.29 51.11 8.28
CA PRO A 17 -9.66 51.17 9.70
C PRO A 17 -10.28 49.88 10.25
N GLU A 18 -10.82 48.99 9.40
CA GLU A 18 -11.37 47.69 9.83
C GLU A 18 -11.12 46.59 8.79
N ARG A 19 -10.75 45.40 9.25
CA ARG A 19 -10.74 44.16 8.46
C ARG A 19 -11.08 42.95 9.29
N PHE A 20 -11.63 41.95 8.62
CA PHE A 20 -11.88 40.62 9.14
C PHE A 20 -10.89 39.64 8.50
N PHE A 21 -10.36 38.73 9.31
CA PHE A 21 -9.54 37.61 8.87
C PHE A 21 -10.33 36.32 9.08
N VAL A 22 -10.18 35.38 8.14
CA VAL A 22 -10.61 34.00 8.33
C VAL A 22 -9.33 33.18 8.49
N VAL A 23 -9.22 32.49 9.62
CA VAL A 23 -8.20 31.45 9.81
C VAL A 23 -8.89 30.13 9.52
N GLU A 24 -8.40 29.41 8.53
CA GLU A 24 -8.85 28.07 8.21
C GLU A 24 -7.73 27.10 8.57
N GLU A 25 -8.06 26.12 9.41
CA GLU A 25 -7.17 25.02 9.75
C GLU A 25 -7.48 23.85 8.82
N PHE A 26 -6.44 23.33 8.17
CA PHE A 26 -6.52 22.10 7.41
C PHE A 26 -5.76 21.02 8.16
N ASN A 27 -6.28 19.80 8.16
CA ASN A 27 -5.48 18.67 8.58
C ASN A 27 -4.23 18.60 7.69
N PRO A 28 -3.03 18.40 8.25
CA PRO A 28 -1.85 18.16 7.44
C PRO A 28 -2.13 16.97 6.50
N PRO A 29 -1.60 17.00 5.26
CA PRO A 29 -1.75 15.86 4.37
C PRO A 29 -1.25 14.59 5.08
N PRO A 30 -1.92 13.44 4.90
CA PRO A 30 -1.50 12.21 5.53
C PRO A 30 -0.01 11.94 5.25
N VAL A 31 0.76 11.69 6.28
CA VAL A 31 2.15 11.29 6.13
C VAL A 31 2.16 9.85 5.63
N SER A 32 2.81 9.59 4.50
CA SER A 32 3.03 8.23 4.03
C SER A 32 4.12 7.58 4.89
N VAL A 33 3.72 6.65 5.75
CA VAL A 33 4.65 5.89 6.60
C VAL A 33 5.35 4.79 5.80
N PHE A 34 4.65 4.21 4.83
CA PHE A 34 5.18 3.20 3.92
C PHE A 34 4.47 3.31 2.57
N SER A 35 5.23 3.15 1.49
CA SER A 35 4.72 3.08 0.13
C SER A 35 5.67 2.24 -0.70
N ASP A 36 5.11 1.41 -1.56
CA ASP A 36 5.85 0.63 -2.53
C ASP A 36 5.05 0.57 -3.83
N ASP A 37 5.69 0.95 -4.94
CA ASP A 37 5.14 0.83 -6.28
C ASP A 37 5.72 -0.37 -7.04
N PHE A 38 6.59 -1.16 -6.39
CA PHE A 38 7.26 -2.35 -6.88
C PHE A 38 8.31 -2.13 -7.99
N GLU A 39 8.61 -0.89 -8.35
CA GLU A 39 9.62 -0.58 -9.36
C GLU A 39 11.05 -0.77 -8.85
N SER A 40 11.22 -0.80 -7.52
CA SER A 40 12.52 -1.03 -6.88
C SER A 40 12.86 -2.52 -6.70
N GLY A 41 12.05 -3.42 -7.27
CA GLY A 41 12.23 -4.86 -7.10
C GLY A 41 11.54 -5.39 -5.83
N GLN A 42 11.85 -6.64 -5.45
CA GLN A 42 11.17 -7.33 -4.35
C GLN A 42 11.40 -6.68 -2.98
N GLY A 43 12.52 -5.96 -2.79
CA GLY A 43 12.82 -5.31 -1.52
C GLY A 43 12.75 -6.28 -0.33
N GLY A 44 12.00 -5.89 0.71
CA GLY A 44 11.74 -6.73 1.88
C GLY A 44 10.44 -7.54 1.82
N TRP A 45 9.76 -7.57 0.67
CA TRP A 45 8.58 -8.40 0.50
C TRP A 45 8.96 -9.87 0.50
N THR A 46 8.12 -10.69 1.12
CA THR A 46 8.31 -12.14 1.23
C THR A 46 7.08 -12.85 0.68
N THR A 47 7.29 -14.04 0.14
CA THR A 47 6.24 -14.86 -0.44
C THR A 47 6.33 -16.28 0.08
N GLY A 48 5.22 -16.99 0.07
CA GLY A 48 5.18 -18.41 0.43
C GLY A 48 3.94 -19.11 -0.09
N SER A 49 3.92 -20.42 0.14
CA SER A 49 2.84 -21.31 -0.26
C SER A 49 2.66 -22.37 0.82
N ASP A 50 1.42 -22.53 1.27
CA ASP A 50 0.97 -23.56 2.20
C ASP A 50 0.10 -24.62 1.49
N GLY A 51 -0.26 -24.36 0.22
CA GLY A 51 -1.11 -25.22 -0.61
C GLY A 51 -0.33 -26.15 -1.54
N ALA A 52 -1.00 -26.59 -2.61
CA ALA A 52 -0.36 -27.41 -3.64
C ALA A 52 0.73 -26.63 -4.39
N ALA A 53 1.76 -27.35 -4.83
CA ALA A 53 2.81 -26.75 -5.66
C ALA A 53 2.28 -26.40 -7.05
N GLY A 54 2.71 -25.27 -7.60
CA GLY A 54 2.34 -24.83 -8.96
C GLY A 54 1.96 -23.35 -9.05
N THR A 55 1.60 -22.72 -7.92
CA THR A 55 1.35 -21.28 -7.83
C THR A 55 2.35 -20.60 -6.93
N ALA A 56 2.84 -19.44 -7.34
CA ALA A 56 3.67 -18.55 -6.54
C ALA A 56 3.33 -17.08 -6.83
N TRP A 57 3.68 -16.20 -5.89
CA TRP A 57 3.72 -14.76 -6.15
C TRP A 57 5.00 -14.41 -6.89
N ASP A 58 4.85 -13.84 -8.07
CA ASP A 58 5.94 -13.34 -8.92
C ASP A 58 5.92 -11.82 -8.96
N LEU A 59 7.11 -11.22 -9.04
CA LEU A 59 7.28 -9.78 -9.30
C LEU A 59 7.65 -9.54 -10.76
N GLY A 60 6.90 -8.67 -11.43
CA GLY A 60 7.22 -8.24 -12.79
C GLY A 60 6.05 -7.56 -13.48
N SER A 61 6.16 -7.35 -14.79
CA SER A 61 5.06 -6.86 -15.60
C SER A 61 4.05 -7.97 -15.90
N PRO A 62 2.73 -7.73 -15.74
CA PRO A 62 1.70 -8.64 -16.24
C PRO A 62 1.90 -8.92 -17.73
N ALA A 63 1.97 -10.20 -18.11
CA ALA A 63 2.41 -10.58 -19.45
C ALA A 63 1.37 -11.40 -20.24
N ALA A 64 0.64 -12.32 -19.58
CA ALA A 64 -0.22 -13.28 -20.26
C ALA A 64 -1.63 -13.40 -19.65
N VAL A 65 -1.70 -13.41 -18.32
CA VAL A 65 -2.94 -13.54 -17.55
C VAL A 65 -3.12 -12.31 -16.64
N GLY A 66 -4.37 -12.00 -16.30
CA GLY A 66 -4.70 -10.83 -15.47
C GLY A 66 -4.78 -9.50 -16.23
N PRO A 67 -4.46 -8.35 -15.60
CA PRO A 67 -4.65 -7.04 -16.19
C PRO A 67 -3.62 -6.78 -17.30
N SER A 68 -3.97 -5.93 -18.27
CA SER A 68 -3.08 -5.60 -19.40
C SER A 68 -1.81 -4.80 -19.02
N ALA A 69 -1.76 -4.26 -17.81
CA ALA A 69 -0.63 -3.55 -17.24
C ALA A 69 -0.75 -3.48 -15.71
N ALA A 70 0.38 -3.29 -15.03
CA ALA A 70 0.41 -2.94 -13.61
C ALA A 70 -0.24 -1.56 -13.37
N HIS A 71 -0.81 -1.35 -12.18
CA HIS A 71 -1.39 -0.06 -11.78
C HIS A 71 -0.33 1.05 -11.75
N SER A 72 0.82 0.76 -11.13
CA SER A 72 2.03 1.55 -11.23
C SER A 72 2.92 0.89 -12.27
N PRO A 73 3.17 1.51 -13.44
CA PRO A 73 4.05 0.91 -14.43
C PRO A 73 5.50 0.88 -13.93
N ALA A 74 6.24 -0.20 -14.15
CA ALA A 74 5.94 -1.37 -14.99
C ALA A 74 5.55 -2.66 -14.23
N ASN A 75 5.77 -2.74 -12.92
CA ASN A 75 5.77 -3.97 -12.16
C ASN A 75 4.63 -4.05 -11.15
N CYS A 76 4.19 -5.28 -10.88
CA CYS A 76 3.39 -5.61 -9.71
C CYS A 76 3.73 -7.01 -9.21
N PHE A 77 3.31 -7.31 -7.99
CA PHE A 77 3.17 -8.71 -7.59
C PHE A 77 1.89 -9.30 -8.18
N GLY A 78 1.99 -10.50 -8.73
CA GLY A 78 0.85 -11.29 -9.19
C GLY A 78 1.10 -12.78 -9.02
N THR A 79 0.04 -13.55 -8.83
CA THR A 79 0.13 -15.03 -8.79
C THR A 79 0.36 -15.53 -10.21
N ASN A 80 1.50 -16.20 -10.45
CA ASN A 80 1.93 -16.71 -11.76
C ASN A 80 1.77 -15.68 -12.90
N LEU A 81 2.61 -14.64 -12.99
CA LEU A 81 2.42 -13.55 -13.99
C LEU A 81 2.38 -14.01 -15.46
N ALA A 82 2.90 -15.21 -15.75
CA ALA A 82 2.98 -15.79 -17.08
C ALA A 82 1.94 -16.89 -17.37
N ALA A 83 1.14 -17.33 -16.40
CA ALA A 83 0.19 -18.44 -16.55
C ALA A 83 -0.91 -18.42 -15.48
N ASP A 84 -1.99 -19.17 -15.66
CA ASP A 84 -3.04 -19.26 -14.63
C ASP A 84 -2.48 -19.83 -13.29
N TYR A 85 -3.18 -19.55 -12.19
CA TYR A 85 -2.93 -20.24 -10.93
C TYR A 85 -3.43 -21.69 -11.02
N GLU A 86 -2.88 -22.56 -10.17
CA GLU A 86 -3.14 -23.99 -10.17
C GLU A 86 -4.16 -24.37 -9.10
N ILE A 87 -4.73 -25.57 -9.22
CA ILE A 87 -5.70 -26.10 -8.25
C ILE A 87 -5.08 -26.22 -6.85
N ASP A 88 -5.90 -25.97 -5.83
CA ASP A 88 -5.52 -26.03 -4.40
C ASP A 88 -4.37 -25.07 -4.04
N ALA A 89 -4.26 -23.94 -4.75
CA ALA A 89 -3.30 -22.89 -4.43
C ALA A 89 -3.66 -22.17 -3.11
N GLU A 90 -2.71 -22.15 -2.18
CA GLU A 90 -2.77 -21.34 -0.97
C GLU A 90 -1.42 -20.61 -0.84
N VAL A 91 -1.37 -19.39 -1.39
CA VAL A 91 -0.14 -18.59 -1.50
C VAL A 91 -0.31 -17.24 -0.86
N TRP A 92 0.77 -16.71 -0.29
CA TRP A 92 0.76 -15.43 0.41
C TRP A 92 1.92 -14.54 -0.03
N LEU A 93 1.66 -13.23 0.05
CA LEU A 93 2.62 -12.15 -0.13
C LEU A 93 2.56 -11.29 1.12
N ARG A 94 3.71 -11.02 1.72
CA ARG A 94 3.83 -10.28 2.98
C ARG A 94 4.77 -9.11 2.81
N SER A 95 4.31 -7.92 3.23
CA SER A 95 5.11 -6.71 3.24
C SER A 95 6.28 -6.83 4.23
N PRO A 96 7.29 -5.96 4.10
CA PRO A 96 8.19 -5.66 5.21
C PRO A 96 7.40 -5.19 6.44
N GLU A 97 8.06 -5.18 7.59
CA GLU A 97 7.52 -4.56 8.80
C GLU A 97 7.28 -3.06 8.56
N ILE A 98 6.10 -2.57 8.94
CA ILE A 98 5.72 -1.16 8.85
C ILE A 98 5.63 -0.63 10.27
N ASP A 99 6.55 0.27 10.62
CA ASP A 99 6.58 0.89 11.95
C ASP A 99 5.47 1.95 12.08
N LEU A 100 4.44 1.62 12.84
CA LEU A 100 3.31 2.50 13.14
C LEU A 100 3.37 3.07 14.58
N THR A 101 4.51 2.99 15.27
CA THR A 101 4.63 3.39 16.69
C THR A 101 4.29 4.86 16.95
N GLU A 102 4.58 5.73 15.99
CA GLU A 102 4.28 7.17 16.06
C GLU A 102 2.89 7.52 15.47
N ALA A 103 2.17 6.54 14.92
CA ALA A 103 0.87 6.74 14.28
C ALA A 103 -0.28 6.43 15.25
N ALA A 104 -1.13 7.41 15.54
CA ALA A 104 -2.35 7.18 16.32
C ALA A 104 -3.40 6.34 15.57
N ALA A 105 -3.38 6.39 14.23
CA ALA A 105 -4.17 5.59 13.33
C ALA A 105 -3.46 5.52 11.96
N ALA A 106 -3.75 4.47 11.18
CA ALA A 106 -3.20 4.28 9.85
C ALA A 106 -4.29 3.87 8.85
N THR A 107 -4.10 4.24 7.59
CA THR A 107 -4.98 3.87 6.48
C THR A 107 -4.16 3.12 5.44
N LEU A 108 -4.60 1.91 5.08
CA LEU A 108 -4.04 1.18 3.94
C LEU A 108 -4.77 1.57 2.65
N GLN A 109 -4.01 1.94 1.62
CA GLN A 109 -4.49 2.15 0.27
C GLN A 109 -3.67 1.27 -0.67
N TYR A 110 -4.35 0.51 -1.54
CA TYR A 110 -3.71 -0.40 -2.47
C TYR A 110 -4.59 -0.59 -3.72
N ALA A 111 -3.96 -1.00 -4.81
CA ALA A 111 -4.66 -1.43 -6.02
C ALA A 111 -4.61 -2.96 -6.12
N GLN A 112 -5.73 -3.58 -6.49
CA GLN A 112 -5.79 -5.01 -6.74
C GLN A 112 -6.55 -5.29 -8.03
N PHE A 113 -6.17 -6.40 -8.67
CA PHE A 113 -6.93 -7.05 -9.72
C PHE A 113 -7.21 -8.49 -9.28
N ARG A 114 -8.41 -9.01 -9.56
CA ARG A 114 -8.83 -10.36 -9.18
C ARG A 114 -9.50 -11.02 -10.38
N ASP A 115 -8.94 -12.15 -10.78
CA ASP A 115 -9.53 -13.08 -11.73
C ASP A 115 -9.36 -14.48 -11.12
N ILE A 116 -10.38 -14.91 -10.38
CA ILE A 116 -10.40 -16.20 -9.66
C ILE A 116 -11.81 -16.80 -9.71
N GLU A 117 -11.92 -18.10 -9.48
CA GLU A 117 -13.17 -18.85 -9.59
C GLU A 117 -14.25 -18.30 -8.63
N GLU A 118 -15.44 -18.06 -9.18
CA GLU A 118 -16.56 -17.53 -8.41
C GLU A 118 -17.13 -18.60 -7.47
N GLY A 119 -17.13 -18.32 -6.16
CA GLY A 119 -17.76 -19.17 -5.14
C GLY A 119 -16.86 -20.25 -4.54
N PHE A 120 -15.66 -20.47 -5.09
CA PHE A 120 -14.68 -21.43 -4.56
C PHE A 120 -13.41 -20.73 -4.08
N ASP A 121 -12.90 -19.78 -4.86
CA ASP A 121 -11.64 -19.11 -4.56
C ASP A 121 -11.83 -17.75 -3.86
N LEU A 122 -10.89 -17.42 -2.98
CA LEU A 122 -10.89 -16.16 -2.24
C LEU A 122 -9.49 -15.53 -2.17
N GLY A 123 -9.48 -14.20 -2.09
CA GLY A 123 -8.31 -13.43 -1.72
C GLY A 123 -8.64 -12.60 -0.48
N ARG A 124 -7.69 -12.47 0.45
CA ARG A 124 -7.84 -11.65 1.66
C ARG A 124 -6.65 -10.73 1.85
N VAL A 125 -6.90 -9.57 2.43
CA VAL A 125 -5.87 -8.70 3.01
C VAL A 125 -6.03 -8.76 4.51
N ALA A 126 -4.93 -9.01 5.22
CA ALA A 126 -4.88 -9.05 6.67
C ALA A 126 -3.80 -8.09 7.18
N VAL A 127 -4.06 -7.45 8.32
CA VAL A 127 -3.08 -6.68 9.06
C VAL A 127 -2.60 -7.56 10.22
N LEU A 128 -1.31 -7.83 10.25
CA LEU A 128 -0.68 -8.72 11.22
C LEU A 128 0.27 -7.91 12.10
N ASP A 129 0.46 -8.35 13.34
CA ASP A 129 1.59 -7.90 14.14
C ASP A 129 2.88 -8.34 13.44
N ALA A 130 3.88 -7.46 13.39
CA ALA A 130 5.17 -7.74 12.75
C ALA A 130 5.87 -8.97 13.39
N GLY A 131 5.72 -9.14 14.70
CA GLY A 131 6.26 -10.29 15.44
C GLY A 131 5.42 -11.57 15.32
N ASP A 132 4.24 -11.51 14.68
CA ASP A 132 3.41 -12.68 14.44
C ASP A 132 3.84 -13.37 13.13
N HIS A 133 4.47 -14.53 13.26
CA HIS A 133 4.89 -15.37 12.13
C HIS A 133 3.98 -16.59 11.93
N SER A 134 2.81 -16.62 12.56
CA SER A 134 1.85 -17.73 12.47
C SER A 134 0.82 -17.57 11.36
#